data_AF-A0A8R7QY72-F1
#
_entry.id   AF-A0A8R7QY72-F1
#
_cell.length_a   1.000
_cell.length_b   1.000
_cell.length_c   1.000
_cell.angle_alpha   90.00
_cell.angle_beta   90.00
_cell.angle_gamma   90.00
#
_symmetry.space_group_name_H-M   'P 1'
#
loop_
_entity.id
_entity.type
_entity.pdbx_description
1 polymer ?
#
loop_
_entity_poly.entity_id
_entity_poly.type
_entity_poly.pdbx_seq_one_letter_code
_entity_poly.pdbx_strand_id
1 'polypeptide(L)'
;MAPSKIWMRLVDERLDDENLEGVENFLDYAFIHEGRENEIRCPCIKCCNTYSHPRALVSSHLKVYGILRNYTFWYHHGEVAREPQTVSKGQGDEEMQAESADGYDPMQDLLHDLFPQNNNPTEQTTTPPSNEEEPNNEAAKFYKLLDNYNQPLYEGSSTTKLSALVNLLHIKNLGKWSNKSFTMLLEYLRKAFLP
;
A
#
# COMPACT_ATOMS: atom_id res chain seq x y z
N MET A 1 -10.59 21.38 -1.85
CA MET A 1 -9.28 20.90 -1.38
C MET A 1 -9.50 19.58 -0.67
N ALA A 2 -8.54 18.64 -0.73
CA ALA A 2 -8.69 17.37 -0.03
C ALA A 2 -8.72 17.59 1.50
N PRO A 3 -9.59 16.90 2.25
CA PRO A 3 -9.63 16.97 3.71
C PRO A 3 -8.35 16.41 4.37
N SER A 4 -8.23 16.64 5.68
CA SER A 4 -7.13 16.12 6.50
C SER A 4 -7.02 14.59 6.39
N LYS A 5 -5.79 14.09 6.43
CA LYS A 5 -5.44 12.67 6.33
C LYS A 5 -4.85 12.09 7.62
N ILE A 6 -4.79 12.89 8.68
CA ILE A 6 -4.19 12.49 9.97
C ILE A 6 -4.93 11.27 10.55
N TRP A 7 -6.26 11.27 10.43
CA TRP A 7 -7.14 10.18 10.87
C TRP A 7 -6.77 8.82 10.29
N MET A 8 -6.14 8.77 9.11
CA MET A 8 -5.70 7.52 8.48
C MET A 8 -4.65 6.77 9.31
N ARG A 9 -3.96 7.47 10.24
CA ARG A 9 -2.91 6.92 11.11
C ARG A 9 -3.43 6.45 12.48
N LEU A 10 -4.68 6.78 12.84
CA LEU A 10 -5.28 6.47 14.15
C LEU A 10 -5.84 5.03 14.15
N VAL A 11 -4.94 4.04 14.27
CA VAL A 11 -5.26 2.61 14.10
C VAL A 11 -5.79 1.94 15.37
N ASP A 12 -5.34 2.40 16.54
CA ASP A 12 -5.76 1.85 17.84
C ASP A 12 -7.03 2.55 18.37
N GLU A 13 -7.43 3.66 17.74
CA GLU A 13 -8.52 4.55 18.15
C GLU A 13 -9.58 4.68 17.05
N ARG A 14 -9.84 3.63 16.24
CA ARG A 14 -10.75 3.64 15.07
C ARG A 14 -12.22 4.03 15.34
N LEU A 15 -12.58 4.25 16.59
CA LEU A 15 -13.92 4.66 17.03
C LEU A 15 -13.88 5.96 17.86
N ASP A 16 -12.73 6.63 17.90
CA ASP A 16 -12.67 7.99 18.43
C ASP A 16 -13.37 8.98 17.47
N ASP A 17 -13.70 10.14 18.01
CA ASP A 17 -14.43 11.16 17.25
C ASP A 17 -13.60 11.67 16.06
N GLU A 18 -12.26 11.72 16.18
CA GLU A 18 -11.36 12.21 15.13
C GLU A 18 -11.29 11.27 13.92
N ASN A 19 -11.26 9.96 14.15
CA ASN A 19 -11.30 8.93 13.11
C ASN A 19 -12.65 8.92 12.41
N LEU A 20 -13.74 8.94 13.19
CA LEU A 20 -15.09 8.94 12.64
C LEU A 20 -15.36 10.19 11.79
N GLU A 21 -14.94 11.37 12.27
CA GLU A 21 -15.02 12.61 11.51
C GLU A 21 -14.13 12.55 10.25
N GLY A 22 -12.92 12.02 10.35
CA GLY A 22 -12.03 11.80 9.22
C GLY A 22 -12.63 10.91 8.13
N VAL A 23 -13.29 9.82 8.53
CA VAL A 23 -14.01 8.90 7.63
C VAL A 23 -15.15 9.62 6.92
N GLU A 24 -15.99 10.37 7.63
CA GLU A 24 -17.12 11.07 7.01
C GLU A 24 -16.64 12.18 6.05
N ASN A 25 -15.60 12.93 6.43
CA ASN A 25 -14.98 13.93 5.57
C ASN A 25 -14.41 13.32 4.28
N PHE A 26 -13.76 12.16 4.39
CA PHE A 26 -13.28 11.42 3.21
C PHE A 26 -14.45 10.98 2.31
N LEU A 27 -15.52 10.43 2.89
CA LEU A 27 -16.68 9.99 2.12
C LEU A 27 -17.35 11.16 1.40
N ASP A 28 -17.54 12.30 2.07
CA ASP A 28 -18.12 13.50 1.45
C ASP A 28 -17.27 13.94 0.26
N TYR A 29 -15.96 14.05 0.46
CA TYR A 29 -15.03 14.39 -0.60
C TYR A 29 -15.12 13.42 -1.78
N ALA A 30 -15.01 12.11 -1.52
CA ALA A 30 -14.96 11.08 -2.54
C ALA A 30 -16.24 10.99 -3.37
N PHE A 31 -17.41 11.07 -2.73
CA PHE A 31 -18.70 10.98 -3.41
C PHE A 31 -19.03 12.25 -4.22
N ILE A 32 -18.58 13.43 -3.77
CA ILE A 32 -18.72 14.68 -4.54
C ILE A 32 -17.91 14.62 -5.83
N HIS A 33 -16.69 14.05 -5.78
CA HIS A 33 -15.76 14.12 -6.90
C HIS A 33 -15.82 12.92 -7.86
N GLU A 34 -16.04 11.70 -7.37
CA GLU A 34 -15.98 10.46 -8.17
C GLU A 34 -17.12 9.47 -7.88
N GLY A 35 -18.18 9.89 -7.19
CA GLY A 35 -19.37 9.08 -6.89
C GLY A 35 -20.23 8.79 -8.12
N ARG A 36 -19.69 8.07 -9.11
CA ARG A 36 -20.45 7.60 -10.28
C ARG A 36 -21.42 6.53 -9.83
N GLU A 37 -22.67 6.60 -10.29
CA GLU A 37 -23.71 5.61 -9.98
C GLU A 37 -23.97 5.42 -8.47
N ASN A 38 -23.68 6.44 -7.64
CA ASN A 38 -23.77 6.40 -6.17
C ASN A 38 -22.84 5.36 -5.51
N GLU A 39 -21.73 5.00 -6.17
CA GLU A 39 -20.71 4.13 -5.62
C GLU A 39 -19.30 4.72 -5.78
N ILE A 40 -18.39 4.36 -4.89
CA ILE A 40 -16.96 4.65 -4.99
C ILE A 40 -16.14 3.39 -4.73
N ARG A 41 -14.90 3.35 -5.23
CA ARG A 41 -13.94 2.32 -4.84
C ARG A 41 -13.75 2.34 -3.33
N CYS A 42 -13.72 1.18 -2.69
CA CYS A 42 -13.54 1.09 -1.25
C CYS A 42 -12.05 1.04 -0.89
N PRO A 43 -11.48 2.06 -0.23
CA PRO A 43 -10.05 2.09 0.12
C PRO A 43 -9.74 1.36 1.43
N CYS A 44 -10.68 0.58 1.97
CA CYS A 44 -10.42 -0.17 3.20
C CYS A 44 -9.39 -1.29 2.97
N ILE A 45 -8.74 -1.72 4.05
CA ILE A 45 -7.73 -2.79 4.04
C ILE A 45 -8.25 -4.08 3.37
N LYS A 46 -9.54 -4.41 3.54
CA LYS A 46 -10.15 -5.60 2.94
C LYS A 46 -10.36 -5.47 1.43
N CYS A 47 -10.71 -4.29 0.94
CA CYS A 47 -11.13 -4.09 -0.45
C CYS A 47 -9.99 -3.59 -1.35
N CYS A 48 -8.97 -2.95 -0.79
CA CYS A 48 -7.79 -2.44 -1.50
C CYS A 48 -8.09 -1.65 -2.77
N ASN A 49 -9.09 -0.77 -2.77
CA ASN A 49 -9.53 0.00 -3.95
C ASN A 49 -9.96 -0.86 -5.17
N THR A 50 -10.24 -2.15 -4.96
CA THR A 50 -10.56 -3.11 -6.02
C THR A 50 -12.04 -3.12 -6.38
N TYR A 51 -12.91 -2.97 -5.37
CA TYR A 51 -14.37 -3.03 -5.53
C TYR A 51 -15.02 -1.68 -5.26
N SER A 52 -16.07 -1.38 -6.02
CA SER A 52 -16.94 -0.23 -5.79
C SER A 52 -18.14 -0.62 -4.92
N HIS A 53 -18.50 0.26 -4.00
CA HIS A 53 -19.58 0.06 -3.05
C HIS A 53 -20.33 1.36 -2.76
N PRO A 54 -21.60 1.29 -2.31
CA PRO A 54 -22.36 2.46 -1.90
C PRO A 54 -21.80 3.04 -0.60
N ARG A 55 -22.08 4.33 -0.34
CA ARG A 55 -21.53 5.09 0.79
C ARG A 55 -21.64 4.37 2.13
N ALA A 56 -22.81 3.82 2.45
CA ALA A 56 -23.06 3.14 3.71
C ALA A 56 -22.12 1.94 3.92
N LEU A 57 -21.88 1.16 2.86
CA LEU A 57 -21.01 -0.01 2.94
C LEU A 57 -19.54 0.43 3.05
N VAL A 58 -19.11 1.43 2.29
CA VAL A 58 -17.74 1.99 2.41
C VAL A 58 -17.51 2.55 3.82
N SER A 59 -18.44 3.32 4.38
CA SER A 59 -18.36 3.83 5.77
C SER A 59 -18.19 2.70 6.78
N SER A 60 -19.02 1.64 6.68
CA SER A 60 -18.90 0.48 7.57
C SER A 60 -17.55 -0.22 7.44
N HIS A 61 -17.03 -0.37 6.21
CA HIS A 61 -15.75 -0.99 5.96
C HIS A 61 -14.57 -0.17 6.49
N LEU A 62 -14.62 1.16 6.37
CA LEU A 62 -13.58 2.03 6.91
C LEU A 62 -13.56 2.01 8.44
N LYS A 63 -14.73 1.95 9.09
CA LYS A 63 -14.84 1.85 10.56
C LYS A 63 -14.36 0.48 11.09
N VAL A 64 -14.68 -0.61 10.39
CA VAL A 64 -14.33 -1.98 10.82
C VAL A 64 -12.89 -2.34 10.43
N TYR A 65 -12.55 -2.20 9.15
CA TYR A 65 -11.27 -2.66 8.61
C TYR A 65 -10.19 -1.59 8.61
N GLY A 66 -10.55 -0.30 8.71
CA GLY A 66 -9.62 0.80 8.53
C GLY A 66 -9.33 1.09 7.06
N ILE A 67 -8.78 2.28 6.79
CA ILE A 67 -8.28 2.67 5.48
C ILE A 67 -6.87 2.14 5.24
N LEU A 68 -6.50 1.87 3.99
CA LEU A 68 -5.10 1.63 3.61
C LEU A 68 -4.22 2.85 3.92
N ARG A 69 -3.24 2.73 4.82
CA ARG A 69 -2.39 3.85 5.25
C ARG A 69 -1.49 4.36 4.14
N ASN A 70 -1.03 3.47 3.28
CA ASN A 70 -0.22 3.83 2.11
C ASN A 70 -1.02 4.47 0.97
N TYR A 71 -2.36 4.51 1.07
CA TYR A 71 -3.22 5.19 0.11
C TYR A 71 -3.28 6.71 0.39
N THR A 72 -2.12 7.34 0.48
CA THR A 72 -1.97 8.75 0.87
C THR A 72 -2.32 9.73 -0.24
N PHE A 73 -2.45 9.28 -1.48
CA PHE A 73 -2.91 10.09 -2.61
C PHE A 73 -4.20 9.49 -3.18
N TRP A 74 -5.31 10.20 -3.03
CA TRP A 74 -6.65 9.74 -3.34
C TRP A 74 -7.00 9.90 -4.82
N TYR A 75 -6.14 9.42 -5.72
CA TYR A 75 -6.30 9.54 -7.17
C TYR A 75 -7.55 8.83 -7.73
N HIS A 76 -8.11 7.85 -7.00
CA HIS A 76 -9.39 7.21 -7.35
C HIS A 76 -10.60 8.01 -6.89
N HIS A 77 -10.40 9.04 -6.08
CA HIS A 77 -11.45 9.80 -5.40
C HIS A 77 -11.33 11.31 -5.66
N GLY A 78 -10.66 11.69 -6.76
CA GLY A 78 -10.63 13.08 -7.24
C GLY A 78 -9.50 13.95 -6.70
N GLU A 79 -8.51 13.38 -6.00
CA GLU A 79 -7.33 14.16 -5.62
C GLU A 79 -6.42 14.39 -6.82
N VAL A 80 -6.19 15.66 -7.12
CA VAL A 80 -5.36 16.11 -8.24
C VAL A 80 -4.06 16.66 -7.67
N ALA A 81 -2.93 16.23 -8.23
CA ALA A 81 -1.63 16.80 -7.91
C ALA A 81 -1.63 18.26 -8.37
N ARG A 82 -1.40 19.20 -7.43
CA ARG A 82 -1.32 20.61 -7.78
C ARG A 82 -0.05 20.79 -8.62
N GLU A 83 -0.19 21.08 -9.91
CA GLU A 83 0.95 21.59 -10.69
C GLU A 83 1.46 22.86 -10.00
N PRO A 84 2.78 23.03 -9.81
CA PRO A 84 3.33 24.29 -9.37
C PRO A 84 2.82 25.37 -10.32
N GLN A 85 2.09 26.35 -9.77
CA GLN A 85 1.71 27.52 -10.54
C GLN A 85 3.01 28.14 -11.06
N THR A 86 3.20 28.06 -12.37
CA THR A 86 4.36 28.61 -13.07
C THR A 86 4.33 30.13 -12.96
N VAL A 87 4.87 30.65 -11.87
CA VAL A 87 5.43 32.00 -11.90
C VAL A 87 6.69 31.90 -12.77
N SER A 88 6.58 32.38 -14.00
CA SER A 88 7.69 32.51 -14.94
C SER A 88 8.94 33.03 -14.25
N LYS A 89 9.93 32.16 -14.07
CA LYS A 89 11.33 32.54 -13.95
C LYS A 89 12.21 31.39 -14.42
N GLY A 90 12.87 31.65 -15.55
CA GLY A 90 14.22 31.19 -15.90
C GLY A 90 14.56 29.72 -15.68
N GLN A 91 14.63 29.01 -16.81
CA GLN A 91 15.59 27.94 -17.12
C GLN A 91 16.62 27.61 -16.03
N GLY A 92 16.44 26.46 -15.40
CA GLY A 92 17.42 25.79 -14.56
C GLY A 92 16.98 24.34 -14.41
N ASP A 93 17.79 23.41 -14.90
CA ASP A 93 17.56 21.97 -14.73
C ASP A 93 17.61 21.65 -13.24
N GLU A 94 16.45 21.50 -12.60
CA GLU A 94 16.37 21.07 -11.20
C GLU A 94 16.42 19.55 -11.16
N GLU A 95 17.62 19.03 -10.86
CA GLU A 95 17.86 17.66 -10.45
C GLU A 95 16.87 17.25 -9.35
N MET A 96 16.09 16.20 -9.61
CA MET A 96 15.27 15.57 -8.58
C MET A 96 16.17 15.11 -7.44
N GLN A 97 16.16 15.85 -6.33
CA GLN A 97 16.76 15.42 -5.08
C GLN A 97 16.07 14.13 -4.64
N ALA A 98 16.76 13.02 -4.80
CA ALA A 98 16.41 11.77 -4.15
C ALA A 98 16.50 12.02 -2.64
N GLU A 99 15.36 12.19 -2.00
CA GLU A 99 15.29 12.20 -0.55
C GLU A 99 15.90 10.89 -0.03
N SER A 100 16.86 11.07 0.87
CA SER A 100 17.72 10.06 1.45
C SER A 100 16.95 8.84 1.94
N ALA A 101 17.48 7.67 1.57
CA ALA A 101 17.17 6.36 2.14
C ALA A 101 17.36 6.35 3.66
N ASP A 102 16.29 6.62 4.39
CA ASP A 102 16.14 6.19 5.77
C ASP A 102 15.13 5.04 5.78
N GLY A 103 15.61 3.79 5.70
CA GLY A 103 14.95 2.55 6.11
C GLY A 103 13.48 2.26 5.73
N TYR A 104 12.82 3.13 4.97
CA TYR A 104 11.40 3.12 4.70
C TYR A 104 11.15 2.06 3.66
N ASP A 105 10.61 0.93 4.10
CA ASP A 105 10.13 -0.14 3.22
C ASP A 105 8.60 -0.01 3.11
N PRO A 106 8.07 0.59 2.03
CA PRO A 106 6.63 0.71 1.81
C PRO A 106 5.92 -0.65 1.79
N MET A 107 6.67 -1.74 1.58
CA MET A 107 6.16 -3.11 1.63
C MET A 107 5.91 -3.57 3.06
N GLN A 108 6.74 -3.19 4.03
CA GLN A 108 6.49 -3.50 5.44
C GLN A 108 5.21 -2.80 5.93
N ASP A 109 4.98 -1.55 5.52
CA ASP A 109 3.76 -0.82 5.88
C ASP A 109 2.52 -1.44 5.24
N LEU A 110 2.59 -1.83 3.97
CA LEU A 110 1.49 -2.55 3.30
C LEU A 110 1.21 -3.90 3.99
N LEU A 111 2.25 -4.64 4.37
CA LEU A 111 2.09 -5.90 5.10
C LEU A 111 1.53 -5.66 6.50
N HIS A 112 1.93 -4.59 7.18
CA HIS A 112 1.38 -4.20 8.47
C HIS A 112 -0.11 -3.82 8.36
N ASP A 113 -0.51 -3.15 7.28
CA ASP A 113 -1.91 -2.86 7.01
C ASP A 113 -2.71 -4.14 6.81
N LEU A 114 -2.21 -5.06 6.00
CA LEU A 114 -2.91 -6.32 5.71
C LEU A 114 -2.93 -7.29 6.90
N PHE A 115 -1.91 -7.25 7.76
CA PHE A 115 -1.76 -8.17 8.90
C PHE A 115 -1.43 -7.42 10.21
N PRO A 116 -2.39 -6.69 10.81
CA PRO A 116 -2.13 -5.84 11.98
C PRO A 116 -1.66 -6.59 13.23
N GLN A 117 -1.94 -7.89 13.36
CA GLN A 117 -1.65 -8.68 14.57
C GLN A 117 -0.27 -9.36 14.60
N ASN A 118 0.53 -9.29 13.53
CA ASN A 118 1.74 -10.12 13.43
C ASN A 118 3.01 -9.49 14.03
N ASN A 119 2.94 -8.24 14.54
CA ASN A 119 4.10 -7.47 14.99
C ASN A 119 3.90 -6.79 16.36
N ASN A 120 3.44 -7.51 17.39
CA ASN A 120 3.60 -7.04 18.77
C ASN A 120 4.87 -7.66 19.39
N PRO A 121 6.04 -6.97 19.37
CA PRO A 121 7.08 -7.25 20.33
C PRO A 121 6.69 -6.57 21.65
N THR A 122 6.46 -7.39 22.68
CA THR A 122 6.37 -7.04 24.11
C THR A 122 4.97 -6.86 24.70
N GLU A 123 4.38 -7.97 25.16
CA GLU A 123 3.99 -8.07 26.56
C GLU A 123 4.52 -9.39 27.13
N GLN A 124 5.54 -9.29 27.98
CA GLN A 124 5.93 -10.36 28.88
C GLN A 124 4.83 -10.48 29.95
N THR A 125 3.76 -11.21 29.63
CA THR A 125 2.78 -11.64 30.62
C THR A 125 2.88 -13.15 30.73
N THR A 126 3.23 -13.58 31.94
CA THR A 126 3.62 -14.94 32.31
C THR A 126 2.44 -15.90 32.23
N THR A 127 2.06 -16.33 31.04
CA THR A 127 1.13 -17.44 30.79
C THR A 127 1.39 -17.99 29.39
N PRO A 128 1.67 -19.29 29.19
CA PRO A 128 1.73 -19.84 27.84
C PRO A 128 0.30 -20.08 27.35
N PRO A 129 -0.21 -19.42 26.29
CA PRO A 129 -1.21 -20.04 25.47
C PRO A 129 -0.46 -20.97 24.52
N SER A 130 -0.17 -22.17 25.01
CA SER A 130 0.19 -23.28 24.14
C SER A 130 -1.05 -23.64 23.32
N ASN A 131 -1.24 -22.94 22.21
CA ASN A 131 -2.05 -23.34 21.06
C ASN A 131 -1.55 -22.50 19.88
N GLU A 132 -0.29 -22.70 19.48
CA GLU A 132 0.07 -22.45 18.09
C GLU A 132 -0.74 -23.47 17.28
N GLU A 133 -1.93 -23.05 16.83
CA GLU A 133 -2.70 -23.84 15.88
C GLU A 133 -1.82 -24.04 14.66
N GLU A 134 -1.50 -25.29 14.34
CA GLU A 134 -0.77 -25.59 13.11
C GLU A 134 -1.51 -24.93 11.95
N PRO A 135 -0.79 -24.23 11.05
CA PRO A 135 -1.41 -23.58 9.92
C PRO A 135 -2.21 -24.63 9.15
N ASN A 136 -3.48 -24.34 8.90
CA ASN A 136 -4.30 -25.18 8.05
C ASN A 136 -3.64 -25.35 6.67
N ASN A 137 -4.10 -26.32 5.88
CA ASN A 137 -3.44 -26.70 4.64
C ASN A 137 -3.23 -25.51 3.68
N GLU A 138 -4.18 -24.59 3.61
CA GLU A 138 -4.12 -23.36 2.82
C GLU A 138 -3.07 -22.37 3.36
N ALA A 139 -3.04 -22.13 4.67
CA ALA A 139 -2.05 -21.27 5.30
C ALA A 139 -0.64 -21.84 5.14
N ALA A 140 -0.46 -23.16 5.29
CA ALA A 140 0.83 -23.82 5.09
C ALA A 140 1.33 -23.66 3.65
N LYS A 141 0.43 -23.76 2.64
CA LYS A 141 0.78 -23.48 1.24
C LYS A 141 1.20 -22.02 1.04
N PHE A 142 0.49 -21.08 1.67
CA PHE A 142 0.81 -19.65 1.60
C PHE A 142 2.18 -19.34 2.21
N TYR A 143 2.46 -19.80 3.43
CA TYR A 143 3.75 -19.57 4.08
C TYR A 143 4.91 -20.19 3.31
N LYS A 144 4.73 -21.40 2.77
CA LYS A 144 5.73 -22.02 1.90
C LYS A 144 5.99 -21.19 0.64
N LEU A 145 4.96 -20.57 0.06
CA LEU A 145 5.14 -19.66 -1.07
C LEU A 145 5.90 -18.41 -0.64
N LEU A 146 5.50 -17.80 0.47
CA LEU A 146 6.14 -16.59 1.02
C LEU A 146 7.63 -16.82 1.31
N ASP A 147 7.98 -17.94 1.94
CA ASP A 147 9.37 -18.32 2.22
C ASP A 147 10.22 -18.42 0.95
N ASN A 148 9.65 -18.96 -0.14
CA ASN A 148 10.34 -19.04 -1.43
C ASN A 148 10.63 -17.67 -2.04
N TYR A 149 9.74 -16.70 -1.83
CA TYR A 149 9.86 -15.33 -2.32
C TYR A 149 10.74 -14.45 -1.41
N ASN A 150 10.85 -14.79 -0.13
CA ASN A 150 11.77 -14.14 0.81
C ASN A 150 13.22 -14.61 0.67
N GLN A 151 13.49 -15.66 -0.12
CA GLN A 151 14.86 -16.03 -0.47
C GLN A 151 15.55 -14.94 -1.33
N PRO A 152 16.90 -14.88 -1.30
CA PRO A 152 17.68 -14.04 -2.21
C PRO A 152 17.28 -14.25 -3.68
N LEU A 153 17.38 -13.17 -4.48
CA LEU A 153 17.04 -13.20 -5.90
C LEU A 153 17.90 -14.20 -6.69
N TYR A 154 19.18 -14.26 -6.34
CA TYR A 154 20.18 -15.24 -6.75
C TYR A 154 21.19 -15.42 -5.61
N GLU A 155 22.05 -16.43 -5.71
CA GLU A 155 23.04 -16.73 -4.67
C GLU A 155 23.96 -15.54 -4.38
N GLY A 156 24.05 -15.10 -3.13
CA GLY A 156 24.83 -13.93 -2.72
C GLY A 156 24.14 -12.57 -2.92
N SER A 157 22.91 -12.53 -3.43
CA SER A 157 22.15 -11.28 -3.54
C SER A 157 21.70 -10.76 -2.17
N SER A 158 21.84 -9.45 -1.95
CA SER A 158 21.27 -8.75 -0.79
C SER A 158 19.77 -8.48 -0.93
N THR A 159 19.19 -8.69 -2.11
CA THR A 159 17.78 -8.41 -2.41
C THR A 159 16.98 -9.70 -2.51
N THR A 160 15.81 -9.76 -1.88
CA THR A 160 14.90 -10.91 -1.97
C THR A 160 14.13 -10.93 -3.29
N LYS A 161 13.61 -12.09 -3.71
CA LYS A 161 12.77 -12.18 -4.92
C LYS A 161 11.52 -11.31 -4.82
N LEU A 162 10.91 -11.24 -3.63
CA LEU A 162 9.74 -10.40 -3.38
C LEU A 162 10.07 -8.91 -3.56
N SER A 163 11.14 -8.44 -2.92
CA SER A 163 11.59 -7.04 -3.03
C SER A 163 11.92 -6.68 -4.49
N ALA A 164 12.64 -7.56 -5.20
CA ALA A 164 12.94 -7.37 -6.61
C ALA A 164 11.67 -7.25 -7.47
N LEU A 165 10.69 -8.15 -7.26
CA LEU A 165 9.41 -8.12 -7.99
C LEU A 165 8.65 -6.82 -7.76
N VAL A 166 8.51 -6.39 -6.50
CA VAL A 166 7.79 -5.17 -6.13
C VAL A 166 8.46 -3.93 -6.72
N ASN A 167 9.78 -3.82 -6.58
CA ASN A 167 10.56 -2.71 -7.13
C ASN A 167 10.48 -2.65 -8.67
N LEU A 168 10.60 -3.79 -9.34
CA LEU A 168 10.46 -3.88 -10.80
C LEU A 168 9.06 -3.47 -11.26
N LEU A 169 8.01 -3.89 -10.55
CA LEU A 169 6.64 -3.49 -10.84
C LEU A 169 6.40 -1.99 -10.59
N HIS A 170 7.00 -1.44 -9.53
CA HIS A 170 6.94 -0.01 -9.23
C HIS A 170 7.59 0.82 -10.35
N ILE A 171 8.80 0.46 -10.79
CA ILE A 171 9.50 1.10 -11.91
C ILE A 171 8.67 1.04 -13.19
N LYS A 172 8.09 -0.12 -13.50
CA LYS A 172 7.22 -0.29 -14.67
C LYS A 172 6.05 0.69 -14.66
N ASN A 173 5.39 0.82 -13.51
CA ASN A 173 4.22 1.67 -13.36
C ASN A 173 4.59 3.16 -13.42
N LEU A 174 5.65 3.58 -12.72
CA LEU A 174 6.14 4.97 -12.78
C LEU A 174 6.58 5.34 -14.20
N GLY A 175 7.30 4.45 -14.88
CA GLY A 175 7.76 4.65 -16.25
C GLY A 175 6.67 4.46 -17.31
N LYS A 176 5.46 4.02 -16.94
CA LYS A 176 4.37 3.63 -17.86
C LYS A 176 4.81 2.63 -18.94
N TRP A 177 5.65 1.67 -18.56
CA TRP A 177 6.18 0.70 -19.51
C TRP A 177 5.10 -0.27 -19.96
N SER A 178 5.04 -0.50 -21.27
CA SER A 178 4.19 -1.55 -21.84
C SER A 178 4.60 -2.93 -21.31
N ASN A 179 3.63 -3.85 -21.19
CA ASN A 179 3.93 -5.25 -20.85
C ASN A 179 4.98 -5.85 -21.79
N LYS A 180 4.89 -5.55 -23.10
CA LYS A 180 5.81 -6.08 -24.11
C LYS A 180 7.24 -5.63 -23.87
N SER A 181 7.48 -4.33 -23.73
CA SER A 181 8.84 -3.79 -23.52
C SER A 181 9.42 -4.22 -22.16
N PHE A 182 8.61 -4.26 -21.11
CA PHE A 182 9.05 -4.73 -19.80
C PHE A 182 9.43 -6.21 -19.82
N THR A 183 8.61 -7.07 -20.45
CA THR A 183 8.96 -8.50 -20.62
C THR A 183 10.27 -8.66 -21.41
N MET A 184 10.48 -7.89 -22.47
CA MET A 184 11.74 -7.93 -23.23
C MET A 184 12.96 -7.58 -22.35
N LEU A 185 12.84 -6.56 -21.48
CA LEU A 185 13.90 -6.24 -20.54
C LEU A 185 14.15 -7.39 -19.56
N LEU A 186 13.11 -7.92 -18.93
CA LEU A 186 13.25 -9.01 -17.95
C LEU A 186 13.90 -10.25 -18.58
N GLU A 187 13.54 -10.59 -19.82
CA GLU A 187 14.17 -11.67 -20.55
C GLU A 187 15.65 -11.42 -20.82
N TYR A 188 16.02 -10.19 -21.16
CA TYR A 188 17.42 -9.80 -21.33
C TYR A 188 18.20 -9.90 -20.01
N LEU A 189 17.67 -9.33 -18.93
CA LEU A 189 18.31 -9.37 -17.61
C LEU A 189 18.51 -10.80 -17.12
N ARG A 190 17.50 -11.66 -17.31
CA ARG A 190 17.60 -13.09 -16.99
C ARG A 190 18.73 -13.77 -17.78
N LYS A 191 18.87 -13.48 -19.08
CA LYS A 191 19.90 -14.10 -19.92
C LYS A 191 21.31 -13.57 -19.63
N ALA A 192 21.43 -12.31 -19.24
CA ALA A 192 22.71 -11.62 -19.15
C ALA A 192 23.32 -11.63 -17.74
N PHE A 193 22.51 -11.68 -16.69
CA PHE A 193 22.96 -11.42 -15.32
C PHE A 193 22.49 -12.43 -14.27
N LEU A 194 21.51 -13.29 -14.58
CA LEU A 194 21.07 -14.34 -13.66
C LEU A 194 21.73 -15.68 -14.05
N PRO A 195 22.20 -16.47 -13.08
CA PRO A 195 22.75 -17.81 -13.32
C PRO A 195 21.71 -18.78 -13.89
#